data_AF-H0A685-F1
#
_entry.id   AF-H0A685-F1
#
_cell.length_a   1.000
_cell.length_b   1.000
_cell.length_c   1.000
_cell.angle_alpha   90.00
_cell.angle_beta   90.00
_cell.angle_gamma   90.00
#
_symmetry.space_group_name_H-M   'P 1'
#
loop_
_entity.id
_entity.type
_entity.pdbx_description
1 polymer ?
#
loop_
_entity_poly.entity_id
_entity_poly.type
_entity_poly.pdbx_seq_one_letter_code
_entity_poly.pdbx_strand_id
1 'polypeptide(L)'
;MMRGAAILLAPGLLALGLLLPAAVPAQAAEYRRPTAAQLQELRRWLCPNGGSPVRGAPGRCDGARGRGGGGGGFGQPVPGWDRGLPAATRVQTACPEGTRAVTARGHDDVTRCLPG
;
A
#
# COMPACT_ATOMS: atom_id res chain seq x y z
N MET A 1 -14.55 67.41 36.66
CA MET A 1 -13.58 66.33 36.95
C MET A 1 -14.26 64.99 36.65
N MET A 2 -13.48 64.02 36.16
CA MET A 2 -13.81 62.61 35.86
C MET A 2 -14.46 62.28 34.51
N ARG A 3 -13.58 61.83 33.61
CA ARG A 3 -13.79 61.03 32.40
C ARG A 3 -14.02 59.56 32.81
N GLY A 4 -14.84 58.81 32.10
CA GLY A 4 -14.90 57.33 32.18
C GLY A 4 -15.86 56.79 31.12
N ALA A 5 -15.35 56.16 30.05
CA ALA A 5 -15.37 54.71 29.83
C ALA A 5 -16.81 54.14 29.75
N ALA A 6 -17.29 53.57 28.65
CA ALA A 6 -16.67 52.51 27.89
C ALA A 6 -17.28 52.42 26.47
N ILE A 7 -16.50 52.75 25.46
CA ILE A 7 -16.63 52.16 24.12
C ILE A 7 -15.57 51.07 24.13
N LEU A 8 -15.93 49.79 24.11
CA LEU A 8 -15.07 48.64 23.75
C LEU A 8 -15.86 47.32 23.95
N LEU A 9 -16.90 47.09 23.15
CA LEU A 9 -17.51 45.76 22.99
C LEU A 9 -17.76 45.53 21.50
N ALA A 10 -16.70 45.42 20.71
CA ALA A 10 -16.85 45.15 19.27
C ALA A 10 -15.71 44.39 18.54
N PRO A 11 -14.50 44.10 19.08
CA PRO A 11 -13.51 43.38 18.27
C PRO A 11 -13.49 41.86 18.50
N GLY A 12 -14.08 41.35 19.57
CA GLY A 12 -13.92 39.94 19.98
C GLY A 12 -14.63 38.91 19.10
N LEU A 13 -15.77 39.25 18.49
CA LEU A 13 -16.57 38.31 17.70
C LEU A 13 -16.07 38.12 16.26
N LEU A 14 -15.28 39.06 15.73
CA LEU A 14 -14.75 38.99 14.36
C LEU A 14 -13.48 38.14 14.26
N ALA A 15 -12.72 37.98 15.35
CA ALA A 15 -11.50 37.17 15.37
C ALA A 15 -11.78 35.65 15.50
N LEU A 16 -12.94 35.24 16.01
CA LEU A 16 -13.25 33.82 16.23
C LEU A 16 -13.71 33.08 14.96
N GLY A 17 -14.08 33.81 13.90
CA GLY A 17 -14.44 33.20 12.61
C GLY A 17 -13.24 32.77 11.75
N LEU A 18 -12.04 33.30 12.04
CA LEU A 18 -10.82 33.06 11.24
C LEU A 18 -9.99 31.86 11.71
N LEU A 19 -10.36 31.22 12.83
CA LEU A 19 -9.62 30.10 13.43
C LEU A 19 -10.37 28.75 13.33
N LEU A 20 -11.54 28.70 12.70
CA LEU A 20 -12.18 27.42 12.37
C LEU A 20 -11.69 26.96 10.99
N PRO A 21 -10.80 25.96 10.89
CA PRO A 21 -10.68 25.21 9.66
C PRO A 21 -12.06 24.59 9.42
N ALA A 22 -12.76 25.08 8.40
CA ALA A 22 -13.94 24.42 7.89
C ALA A 22 -13.52 22.98 7.58
N ALA A 23 -13.94 22.04 8.44
CA ALA A 23 -13.84 20.63 8.19
C ALA A 23 -14.68 20.36 6.95
N VAL A 24 -14.05 20.44 5.78
CA VAL A 24 -14.65 20.02 4.53
C VAL A 24 -14.90 18.52 4.73
N PRO A 25 -16.16 18.06 4.78
CA PRO A 25 -16.40 16.63 4.77
C PRO A 25 -15.76 16.11 3.48
N ALA A 26 -14.85 15.15 3.61
CA ALA A 26 -14.33 14.42 2.47
C ALA A 26 -15.53 13.70 1.83
N GLN A 27 -16.16 14.37 0.86
CA GLN A 27 -17.24 13.78 0.11
C GLN A 27 -16.63 12.60 -0.64
N ALA A 28 -16.96 11.39 -0.19
CA ALA A 28 -16.59 10.19 -0.90
C ALA A 28 -17.08 10.37 -2.33
N ALA A 29 -16.14 10.50 -3.27
CA ALA A 29 -16.47 10.63 -4.68
C ALA A 29 -17.42 9.49 -5.03
N GLU A 30 -18.58 9.83 -5.55
CA GLU A 30 -19.61 8.87 -5.88
C GLU A 30 -19.00 7.80 -6.80
N TYR A 31 -19.19 6.52 -6.45
CA TYR A 31 -18.58 5.42 -7.18
C TYR A 31 -19.14 5.37 -8.60
N ARG A 32 -18.44 6.02 -9.54
CA ARG A 32 -18.80 6.01 -10.95
C ARG A 32 -18.28 4.72 -11.57
N ARG A 33 -19.19 3.95 -12.17
CA ARG A 33 -18.82 2.78 -12.98
C ARG A 33 -17.89 3.23 -14.12
N PRO A 34 -16.70 2.63 -14.28
CA PRO A 34 -15.82 2.95 -15.39
C PRO A 34 -16.49 2.67 -16.74
N THR A 35 -16.23 3.53 -17.73
CA THR A 35 -16.67 3.32 -19.10
C THR A 35 -15.93 2.15 -19.75
N ALA A 36 -16.43 1.64 -20.88
CA ALA A 36 -15.77 0.55 -21.60
C ALA A 36 -14.32 0.89 -21.99
N ALA A 37 -14.05 2.13 -22.39
CA ALA A 37 -12.70 2.60 -22.73
C ALA A 37 -11.78 2.63 -21.48
N GLN A 38 -12.29 3.08 -20.34
CA GLN A 38 -11.54 3.06 -19.08
C GLN A 38 -11.25 1.63 -18.60
N LEU A 39 -12.20 0.71 -18.79
CA LEU A 39 -11.97 -0.71 -18.49
C LEU A 39 -10.90 -1.32 -19.40
N GLN A 40 -10.81 -0.93 -20.67
CA GLN A 40 -9.73 -1.37 -21.55
C GLN A 40 -8.38 -0.82 -21.12
N GLU A 41 -8.30 0.45 -20.72
CA GLU A 41 -7.07 1.05 -20.20
C GLU A 41 -6.58 0.33 -18.94
N LEU A 42 -7.48 0.09 -17.99
CA LEU A 42 -7.17 -0.66 -16.77
C LEU A 42 -6.69 -2.08 -17.10
N ARG A 43 -7.27 -2.76 -18.10
CA ARG A 43 -6.80 -4.08 -18.54
C ARG A 43 -5.38 -4.03 -19.12
N ARG A 44 -5.07 -3.03 -19.94
CA ARG A 44 -3.71 -2.85 -20.49
C ARG A 44 -2.68 -2.64 -19.39
N TRP A 45 -3.03 -1.83 -18.39
CA TRP A 45 -2.14 -1.54 -17.27
C TRP A 45 -1.94 -2.77 -16.37
N LEU A 46 -3.02 -3.49 -16.04
CA LEU A 46 -2.97 -4.67 -15.18
C LEU A 46 -2.36 -5.90 -15.88
N CYS A 47 -2.55 -6.03 -17.18
CA CYS A 47 -2.18 -7.19 -17.99
C CYS A 47 -1.42 -6.73 -19.26
N PRO A 48 -0.15 -6.29 -19.14
CA PRO A 48 0.60 -5.73 -20.27
C PRO A 48 0.85 -6.73 -21.40
N ASN A 49 0.84 -8.03 -21.09
CA ASN A 49 1.03 -9.12 -22.07
C ASN A 49 -0.30 -9.67 -22.64
N GLY A 50 -1.40 -8.94 -22.43
CA GLY A 50 -2.75 -9.36 -22.83
C GLY A 50 -3.48 -10.18 -21.77
N GLY A 51 -4.79 -10.35 -21.97
CA GLY A 51 -5.69 -11.01 -21.02
C GLY A 51 -6.54 -10.07 -20.16
N SER A 52 -7.30 -10.64 -19.22
CA SER A 52 -8.10 -9.91 -18.22
C SER A 52 -7.73 -10.32 -16.79
N PRO A 53 -7.76 -9.38 -15.82
CA PRO A 53 -7.44 -9.69 -14.44
C PRO A 53 -8.44 -10.69 -13.84
N VAL A 54 -7.94 -11.70 -13.13
CA VAL A 54 -8.74 -12.76 -12.52
C VAL A 54 -9.30 -12.27 -11.18
N ARG A 55 -10.63 -12.32 -11.02
CA ARG A 55 -11.29 -11.93 -9.75
C ARG A 55 -10.78 -12.82 -8.60
N GLY A 56 -10.35 -12.19 -7.50
CA GLY A 56 -9.87 -12.89 -6.30
C GLY A 56 -8.42 -13.37 -6.37
N ALA A 57 -7.70 -13.14 -7.48
CA ALA A 57 -6.29 -13.50 -7.63
C ALA A 57 -5.47 -12.29 -8.11
N PRO A 58 -5.07 -11.38 -7.20
CA PRO A 58 -4.30 -10.19 -7.54
C PRO A 58 -3.04 -10.52 -8.37
N GLY A 59 -2.80 -9.78 -9.44
CA GLY A 59 -1.65 -9.98 -10.33
C GLY A 59 -1.78 -11.12 -11.35
N ARG A 60 -2.91 -11.85 -11.39
CA ARG A 60 -3.14 -12.93 -12.38
C ARG A 60 -4.02 -12.45 -13.53
N CYS A 61 -3.64 -12.80 -14.77
CA CYS A 61 -4.41 -12.51 -15.98
C CYS A 61 -4.87 -13.81 -16.68
N ASP A 62 -6.11 -13.87 -17.16
CA ASP A 62 -6.62 -14.95 -18.01
C ASP A 62 -6.13 -14.75 -19.46
N GLY A 63 -5.76 -15.81 -20.18
CA GLY A 63 -5.37 -15.67 -21.59
C GLY A 63 -3.94 -15.17 -21.85
N ALA A 64 -3.07 -15.03 -20.83
CA ALA A 64 -1.63 -14.96 -21.04
C ALA A 64 -1.12 -16.28 -21.65
N ARG A 65 -1.26 -16.44 -22.97
CA ARG A 65 -0.55 -17.44 -23.77
C ARG A 65 0.91 -17.02 -23.86
N GLY A 66 1.62 -17.16 -22.76
CA GLY A 66 3.03 -16.80 -22.68
C GLY A 66 3.61 -17.20 -21.33
N ARG A 67 4.04 -18.47 -21.24
CA ARG A 67 5.01 -19.01 -20.27
C ARG A 67 5.14 -18.19 -18.98
N GLY A 68 4.23 -18.42 -18.05
CA GLY A 68 4.44 -17.93 -16.71
C GLY A 68 3.37 -18.39 -15.74
N GLY A 69 3.47 -19.66 -15.32
CA GLY A 69 2.68 -20.16 -14.21
C GLY A 69 3.25 -19.68 -12.88
N GLY A 70 2.41 -19.15 -12.00
CA GLY A 70 2.79 -18.82 -10.63
C GLY A 70 2.11 -17.55 -10.16
N GLY A 71 1.13 -17.70 -9.26
CA GLY A 71 0.57 -16.55 -8.55
C GLY A 71 1.60 -15.90 -7.64
N GLY A 72 1.43 -14.60 -7.42
CA GLY A 72 1.99 -13.87 -6.28
C GLY A 72 3.52 -13.78 -6.20
N GLY A 73 4.04 -12.59 -6.51
CA GLY A 73 5.31 -12.11 -5.94
C GLY A 73 6.57 -12.68 -6.58
N PHE A 74 7.41 -11.76 -7.08
CA PHE A 74 8.70 -12.00 -7.71
C PHE A 74 8.60 -12.74 -9.06
N GLY A 75 9.43 -12.33 -10.03
CA GLY A 75 9.32 -12.75 -11.42
C GLY A 75 9.22 -14.28 -11.59
N GLN A 76 8.62 -14.69 -12.71
CA GLN A 76 8.62 -16.09 -13.14
C GLN A 76 9.98 -16.75 -12.87
N PRO A 77 10.03 -17.95 -12.24
CA PRO A 77 11.28 -18.65 -12.05
C PRO A 77 11.90 -18.90 -13.43
N VAL A 78 12.98 -18.20 -13.73
CA VAL A 78 13.71 -18.36 -14.98
C VAL A 78 14.25 -19.79 -15.00
N PRO A 79 13.77 -20.70 -15.85
CA PRO A 79 14.15 -22.11 -15.75
C PRO A 79 15.68 -22.29 -15.72
N GLY A 80 16.20 -22.86 -14.63
CA GLY A 80 17.63 -23.10 -14.44
C GLY A 80 18.43 -21.97 -13.76
N TRP A 81 17.79 -20.94 -13.22
CA TRP A 81 18.46 -19.93 -12.36
C TRP A 81 19.15 -20.57 -11.14
N ASP A 82 18.61 -21.70 -10.70
CA ASP A 82 19.05 -22.51 -9.56
C ASP A 82 20.06 -23.60 -9.95
N ARG A 83 20.44 -23.71 -11.23
CA ARG A 83 21.37 -24.74 -11.69
C ARG A 83 22.75 -24.53 -11.08
N GLY A 84 23.16 -25.47 -10.22
CA GLY A 84 24.45 -25.44 -9.51
C GLY A 84 24.38 -24.82 -8.12
N LEU A 85 23.22 -24.30 -7.70
CA LEU A 85 23.01 -23.93 -6.30
C LEU A 85 22.68 -25.17 -5.46
N PRO A 86 23.12 -25.22 -4.20
CA PRO A 86 22.70 -26.27 -3.28
C PRO A 86 21.18 -26.21 -3.07
N ALA A 87 20.57 -27.38 -2.84
CA ALA A 87 19.15 -27.46 -2.51
C ALA A 87 18.84 -26.64 -1.25
N ALA A 88 17.71 -25.92 -1.26
CA ALA A 88 17.27 -25.14 -0.11
C ALA A 88 16.99 -26.08 1.08
N THR A 89 17.80 -25.98 2.13
CA THR A 89 17.74 -26.88 3.30
C THR A 89 16.60 -26.52 4.26
N ARG A 90 15.97 -25.34 4.10
CA ARG A 90 14.98 -24.75 5.03
C ARG A 90 15.46 -24.65 6.49
N VAL A 91 16.75 -24.82 6.74
CA VAL A 91 17.36 -24.64 8.06
C VAL A 91 17.69 -23.16 8.21
N GLN A 92 17.06 -22.50 9.18
CA GLN A 92 17.51 -21.17 9.58
C GLN A 92 18.81 -21.29 10.38
N THR A 93 19.84 -20.59 9.95
CA THR A 93 21.07 -20.43 10.73
C THR A 93 20.82 -19.54 11.93
N ALA A 94 21.61 -19.71 12.99
CA ALA A 94 21.57 -18.82 14.14
C ALA A 94 21.85 -17.37 13.72
N CYS A 95 21.27 -16.42 14.46
CA CYS A 95 21.53 -15.00 14.22
C CYS A 95 23.02 -14.68 14.49
N PRO A 96 23.64 -13.82 13.65
CA PRO A 96 25.03 -13.40 13.84
C PRO A 96 25.20 -12.61 15.15
N GLU A 97 26.43 -12.52 15.65
CA GLU A 97 26.74 -11.74 16.85
C GLU A 97 26.29 -10.28 16.74
N GLY A 98 25.87 -9.70 17.86
CA GLY A 98 25.31 -8.35 17.93
C GLY A 98 23.88 -8.23 17.36
N THR A 99 23.24 -9.36 17.05
CA THR A 99 21.83 -9.40 16.66
C THR A 99 21.06 -10.43 17.48
N ARG A 100 19.76 -10.18 17.64
CA ARG A 100 18.82 -11.06 18.34
C ARG A 100 17.74 -11.58 17.40
N ALA A 101 17.37 -12.85 17.61
CA ALA A 101 16.28 -13.50 16.92
C ALA A 101 14.93 -12.93 17.40
N VAL A 102 14.10 -12.47 16.45
CA VAL A 102 12.75 -11.95 16.72
C VAL A 102 11.77 -12.53 15.70
N THR A 103 10.65 -13.08 16.17
CA THR A 103 9.57 -13.55 15.29
C THR A 103 8.99 -12.40 14.48
N ALA A 104 8.89 -12.57 13.16
CA ALA A 104 8.38 -11.56 12.26
C ALA A 104 6.90 -11.26 12.57
N ARG A 105 6.54 -9.97 12.58
CA ARG A 105 5.15 -9.56 12.83
C ARG A 105 4.22 -10.20 11.78
N GLY A 106 3.21 -10.92 12.26
CA GLY A 106 2.20 -11.57 11.40
C GLY A 106 2.58 -12.95 10.89
N HIS A 107 3.71 -13.51 11.36
CA HIS A 107 4.17 -14.86 11.02
C HIS A 107 4.58 -15.58 12.30
N ASP A 108 4.34 -16.89 12.37
CA ASP A 108 4.78 -17.76 13.48
C ASP A 108 6.00 -18.62 13.10
N ASP A 109 6.31 -18.68 11.81
CA ASP A 109 7.35 -19.52 11.21
C ASP A 109 8.59 -18.76 10.72
N VAL A 110 8.56 -17.42 10.74
CA VAL A 110 9.63 -16.56 10.23
C VAL A 110 10.33 -15.83 11.36
N THR A 111 11.61 -16.15 11.61
CA THR A 111 12.50 -15.36 12.47
C THR A 111 13.30 -14.33 11.66
N ARG A 112 13.54 -13.16 12.25
CA ARG A 112 14.41 -12.09 11.74
C ARG A 112 15.49 -11.79 12.76
N CYS A 113 16.69 -11.45 12.29
CA CYS A 113 17.74 -10.95 13.15
C CYS A 113 17.67 -9.42 13.19
N LEU A 114 17.52 -8.85 14.40
CA LEU A 114 17.51 -7.40 14.62
C LEU A 114 18.71 -7.01 15.49
N PRO A 115 19.31 -5.81 15.32
CA PRO A 115 20.32 -5.33 16.24
C PRO A 115 19.79 -5.28 17.68
N GLY A 116 20.61 -5.71 18.65
CA GLY A 116 20.25 -5.65 20.07
C GLY A 116 21.13 -6.49 20.97
#